data_AF-A0A256F5M6-F1
#
_entry.id   AF-A0A256F5M6-F1
#
_cell.length_a   1.000
_cell.length_b   1.000
_cell.length_c   1.000
_cell.angle_alpha   90.00
_cell.angle_beta   90.00
_cell.angle_gamma   90.00
#
_symmetry.space_group_name_H-M   'P 1'
#
loop_
_entity.id
_entity.type
_entity.pdbx_description
1 polymer ?
#
loop_
_entity_poly.entity_id
_entity_poly.type
_entity_poly.pdbx_seq_one_letter_code
_entity_poly.pdbx_strand_id
1 'polypeptide(L)'
;MIILAFIFCLYSIYAQVKLSPLIDFIRQSPSMTKTIGDVSDLYYIFTMTRGNYGFARYLSRTPVPPTEIEMQFADYSQLRTTSNIALFLHVAMGVMIGLTVIINLILKL
;
A
#
# COMPACT_ATOMS: atom_id res chain seq x y z
N MET A 1 -0.54 -6.21 -19.46
CA MET A 1 -1.10 -6.88 -18.26
C MET A 1 -0.04 -7.68 -17.50
N ILE A 2 0.60 -8.70 -18.12
CA ILE A 2 1.60 -9.54 -17.43
C ILE A 2 2.80 -8.73 -16.91
N ILE A 3 3.38 -7.85 -17.74
CA ILE A 3 4.52 -7.00 -17.34
C ILE A 3 4.16 -6.12 -16.14
N LEU A 4 2.97 -5.52 -16.12
CA LEU A 4 2.52 -4.68 -15.02
C LEU A 4 2.33 -5.49 -13.73
N ALA A 5 1.72 -6.69 -13.84
CA ALA A 5 1.56 -7.58 -12.69
C ALA A 5 2.93 -8.00 -12.11
N PHE A 6 3.92 -8.24 -12.99
CA PHE A 6 5.28 -8.54 -12.58
C PHE A 6 5.95 -7.35 -11.87
N ILE A 7 5.86 -6.15 -12.43
CA ILE A 7 6.35 -4.92 -11.80
C ILE A 7 5.69 -4.71 -10.43
N PHE A 8 4.37 -4.86 -10.37
CA PHE A 8 3.62 -4.73 -9.12
C PHE A 8 4.07 -5.75 -8.07
N CYS A 9 4.31 -7.00 -8.47
CA CYS A 9 4.79 -8.05 -7.57
C CYS A 9 6.16 -7.70 -6.97
N LEU A 10 7.14 -7.36 -7.83
CA LEU A 10 8.47 -6.95 -7.38
C LEU A 10 8.42 -5.72 -6.47
N TYR A 11 7.61 -4.73 -6.85
CA TYR A 11 7.46 -3.51 -6.06
C TYR A 11 6.77 -3.77 -4.72
N SER A 12 5.81 -4.69 -4.66
CA SER A 12 5.12 -5.05 -3.41
C SER A 12 6.07 -5.75 -2.43
N ILE A 13 6.98 -6.59 -2.92
CA ILE A 13 8.03 -7.20 -2.10
C ILE A 13 8.98 -6.12 -1.57
N TYR A 14 9.44 -5.23 -2.45
CA TYR A 14 10.29 -4.11 -2.07
C TYR A 14 9.62 -3.22 -1.01
N ALA A 15 8.36 -2.83 -1.24
CA ALA A 15 7.58 -2.03 -0.32
C ALA A 15 7.38 -2.74 1.02
N GLN A 16 7.11 -4.05 1.00
CA GLN A 16 6.97 -4.85 2.22
C GLN A 16 8.25 -4.79 3.06
N VAL A 17 9.40 -5.06 2.47
CA VAL A 17 10.69 -5.02 3.19
C VAL A 17 10.96 -3.62 3.76
N LYS A 18 10.73 -2.57 2.98
CA LYS A 18 11.00 -1.19 3.41
C LYS A 18 10.04 -0.69 4.50
N LEU A 19 8.78 -1.10 4.46
CA LEU A 19 7.74 -0.63 5.40
C LEU A 19 7.53 -1.56 6.60
N SER A 20 8.08 -2.77 6.61
CA SER A 20 7.99 -3.71 7.74
C SER A 20 8.34 -3.06 9.09
N PRO A 21 9.45 -2.32 9.25
CA PRO A 21 9.77 -1.68 10.53
C PRO A 21 8.69 -0.69 11.01
N LEU A 22 8.07 0.05 10.08
CA LEU A 22 6.99 0.97 10.41
C LEU A 22 5.70 0.22 10.78
N ILE A 23 5.41 -0.88 10.09
CA ILE A 23 4.28 -1.76 10.41
C ILE A 23 4.46 -2.33 11.82
N ASP A 24 5.64 -2.87 12.12
CA ASP A 24 5.96 -3.44 13.43
C ASP A 24 5.81 -2.38 14.54
N PHE A 25 6.32 -1.17 14.31
CA PHE A 25 6.16 -0.05 15.24
C PHE A 25 4.69 0.28 15.51
N ILE A 26 3.86 0.36 14.47
CA ILE A 26 2.42 0.66 14.62
C ILE A 26 1.72 -0.43 15.41
N ARG A 27 2.03 -1.71 15.15
CA ARG A 27 1.45 -2.86 15.88
C ARG A 27 1.84 -2.89 17.35
N GLN A 28 3.07 -2.45 17.66
CA GLN A 28 3.57 -2.38 19.03
C GLN A 28 3.08 -1.14 19.79
N SER A 29 2.52 -0.14 19.09
CA SER A 29 1.95 1.07 19.68
C SER A 29 0.42 0.99 19.77
N PRO A 30 -0.17 0.87 20.98
CA PRO A 30 -1.62 0.78 21.16
C PRO A 30 -2.37 2.03 20.68
N SER A 31 -1.77 3.22 20.82
CA SER A 31 -2.35 4.49 20.33
C SER A 31 -2.50 4.45 18.81
N MET A 32 -1.45 4.02 18.11
CA MET A 32 -1.40 3.99 16.64
C MET A 32 -2.26 2.87 16.07
N THR A 33 -2.27 1.70 16.70
CA THR A 33 -3.16 0.59 16.30
C THR A 33 -4.64 1.00 16.41
N LYS A 34 -5.02 1.81 17.40
CA LYS A 34 -6.39 2.32 17.52
C LYS A 34 -6.78 3.26 16.38
N THR A 35 -5.83 4.05 15.85
CA THR A 35 -6.07 5.01 14.78
C THR A 35 -6.02 4.38 13.39
N ILE A 36 -5.05 3.49 13.16
CA ILE A 36 -4.75 2.90 11.84
C ILE A 36 -5.50 1.58 11.63
N GLY A 37 -5.85 0.90 12.73
CA GLY A 37 -6.30 -0.48 12.74
C GLY A 37 -5.14 -1.47 12.83
N ASP A 38 -5.47 -2.75 13.00
CA ASP A 38 -4.48 -3.82 12.97
C ASP A 38 -3.90 -3.96 11.56
N VAL A 39 -2.58 -3.81 11.45
CA VAL A 39 -1.85 -3.90 10.18
C VAL A 39 -1.17 -5.26 10.12
N SER A 40 -1.46 -6.03 9.08
CA SER A 40 -0.86 -7.35 8.89
C SER A 40 0.64 -7.27 8.60
N ASP A 41 1.40 -8.27 9.06
CA ASP A 41 2.84 -8.39 8.78
C ASP A 41 3.18 -8.48 7.31
N LEU A 42 2.28 -9.03 6.50
CA LEU A 42 2.45 -9.15 5.04
C LEU A 42 1.49 -8.24 4.30
N TYR A 43 1.32 -7.02 4.81
CA TYR A 43 0.33 -6.06 4.32
C TYR A 43 0.41 -5.82 2.81
N TYR A 44 1.58 -5.52 2.25
CA TYR A 44 1.71 -5.17 0.83
C TYR A 44 1.58 -6.38 -0.09
N ILE A 45 1.81 -7.59 0.42
CA ILE A 45 1.74 -8.83 -0.35
C ILE A 45 0.32 -9.41 -0.34
N PHE A 46 -0.34 -9.46 0.83
CA PHE A 46 -1.62 -10.16 1.00
C PHE A 46 -2.80 -9.26 1.36
N THR A 47 -2.63 -8.32 2.28
CA THR A 47 -3.76 -7.51 2.78
C THR A 47 -4.21 -6.48 1.74
N MET A 48 -3.25 -5.79 1.14
CA MET A 48 -3.49 -4.79 0.11
C MET A 48 -4.08 -5.41 -1.16
N THR A 49 -3.60 -6.60 -1.55
CA THR A 49 -4.08 -7.32 -2.75
C THR A 49 -5.51 -7.83 -2.60
N ARG A 50 -5.99 -8.01 -1.36
CA ARG A 50 -7.40 -8.26 -1.04
C ARG A 50 -8.28 -7.00 -1.06
N GLY A 51 -7.72 -5.84 -1.44
CA GLY A 51 -8.44 -4.57 -1.50
C GLY A 51 -8.50 -3.82 -0.17
N ASN A 52 -7.87 -4.31 0.90
CA ASN A 52 -7.80 -3.56 2.14
C ASN A 52 -6.66 -2.54 2.07
N TYR A 53 -7.03 -1.30 1.73
CA TYR A 53 -6.11 -0.17 1.60
C TYR A 53 -5.98 0.67 2.87
N GLY A 54 -6.37 0.18 4.05
CA GLY A 54 -6.42 0.96 5.29
C GLY A 54 -5.09 1.68 5.61
N PHE A 55 -4.01 0.91 5.78
CA PHE A 55 -2.69 1.44 6.12
C PHE A 55 -2.11 2.34 5.02
N ALA A 56 -2.18 1.92 3.75
CA ALA A 56 -1.67 2.72 2.63
C ALA A 56 -2.43 4.05 2.47
N ARG A 57 -3.76 4.05 2.65
CA ARG A 57 -4.56 5.29 2.65
C ARG A 57 -4.24 6.18 3.84
N TYR A 58 -3.97 5.61 5.00
CA TYR A 58 -3.50 6.37 6.16
C TYR A 58 -2.20 7.12 5.83
N LEU A 59 -1.17 6.42 5.34
CA LEU A 59 0.08 7.07 4.95
C LEU A 59 -0.11 8.11 3.85
N SER A 60 -0.97 7.82 2.87
CA SER A 60 -1.31 8.77 1.81
C SER A 60 -1.88 10.09 2.36
N ARG A 61 -2.80 9.99 3.33
CA ARG A 61 -3.51 11.12 3.96
C ARG A 61 -2.73 11.85 5.05
N THR A 62 -1.63 11.27 5.52
CA THR A 62 -0.79 11.80 6.60
C THR A 62 0.56 12.24 6.03
N PRO A 63 0.66 13.42 5.38
CA PRO A 63 1.91 13.89 4.79
C PRO A 63 2.95 14.28 5.85
N VAL A 64 2.49 14.79 7.00
CA VAL A 64 3.32 15.12 8.15
C VAL A 64 3.22 13.96 9.15
N PRO A 65 4.35 13.33 9.55
CA PRO A 65 4.30 12.22 10.48
C PRO A 65 3.78 12.69 11.85
N PRO A 66 3.00 11.87 12.57
CA PRO A 66 2.79 12.06 14.00
C PRO A 66 4.13 12.02 14.74
N THR A 67 4.24 12.76 15.84
CA THR A 67 5.48 12.89 16.64
C THR A 67 6.08 11.52 17.01
N GLU A 68 5.24 10.54 17.35
CA GLU A 68 5.65 9.16 17.65
C GLU A 68 6.41 8.48 16.50
N ILE A 69 5.97 8.70 15.25
CA ILE A 69 6.63 8.20 14.04
C ILE A 69 7.84 9.06 13.71
N GLU A 70 7.72 10.39 13.82
CA GLU A 70 8.79 11.34 13.48
C GLU A 70 10.08 11.06 14.28
N MET A 71 9.93 10.72 15.56
CA MET A 71 11.06 10.40 16.45
C MET A 71 11.80 9.11 16.05
N GLN A 72 11.15 8.15 15.39
CA GLN A 72 11.75 6.86 15.04
C GLN A 72 12.07 6.71 13.55
N PHE A 73 11.38 7.44 12.68
CA PHE A 73 11.44 7.31 11.23
C PHE A 73 11.75 8.65 10.57
N ALA A 74 13.03 9.04 10.63
CA ALA A 74 13.50 10.26 9.95
C ALA A 74 13.28 10.22 8.43
N ASP A 75 13.21 9.01 7.84
CA ASP A 75 12.92 8.78 6.41
C ASP A 75 11.42 8.61 6.11
N TYR A 76 10.51 9.07 6.97
CA TYR A 76 9.06 8.92 6.81
C TYR A 76 8.54 9.32 5.43
N SER A 77 9.04 10.42 4.85
CA SER A 77 8.64 10.88 3.53
C SER A 77 8.94 9.84 2.43
N GLN A 78 10.06 9.13 2.54
CA GLN A 78 10.42 8.05 1.62
C GLN A 78 9.56 6.80 1.83
N LEU A 79 9.29 6.44 3.09
CA LEU A 79 8.40 5.32 3.42
C LEU A 79 6.97 5.57 2.90
N ARG A 80 6.45 6.78 3.10
CA ARG A 80 5.16 7.22 2.56
C ARG A 80 5.14 7.17 1.03
N THR A 81 6.19 7.66 0.37
CA THR A 81 6.29 7.62 -1.09
C THR A 81 6.28 6.18 -1.60
N THR A 82 7.02 5.29 -0.94
CA THR A 82 7.04 3.85 -1.26
C THR A 82 5.65 3.23 -1.11
N SER A 83 4.95 3.51 -0.02
CA SER A 83 3.57 3.07 0.20
C SER A 83 2.61 3.56 -0.89
N ASN A 84 2.70 4.85 -1.23
CA ASN A 84 1.82 5.47 -2.22
C ASN A 84 2.03 4.92 -3.62
N ILE A 85 3.28 4.64 -4.01
CA ILE A 85 3.58 4.00 -5.30
C ILE A 85 2.99 2.59 -5.33
N ALA A 86 3.13 1.80 -4.26
CA ALA A 86 2.56 0.46 -4.20
C ALA A 86 1.02 0.49 -4.33
N LEU A 87 0.36 1.42 -3.63
CA LEU A 87 -1.08 1.65 -3.74
C LEU A 87 -1.49 2.06 -5.16
N PHE A 88 -0.76 3.02 -5.76
CA PHE A 88 -1.01 3.49 -7.11
C PHE A 88 -0.90 2.35 -8.13
N LEU A 89 0.17 1.55 -8.07
CA LEU A 89 0.36 0.42 -8.98
C LEU A 89 -0.78 -0.59 -8.87
N HIS A 90 -1.23 -0.92 -7.65
CA HIS A 90 -2.35 -1.84 -7.46
C HIS A 90 -3.66 -1.30 -8.03
N VAL A 91 -3.97 -0.03 -7.75
CA VAL A 91 -5.20 0.61 -8.25
C VAL A 91 -5.17 0.77 -9.77
N ALA A 92 -4.04 1.22 -10.34
CA ALA A 92 -3.87 1.33 -11.79
C ALA A 92 -4.04 -0.03 -12.48
N MET A 93 -3.51 -1.10 -11.90
CA MET A 93 -3.71 -2.46 -12.39
C MET A 93 -5.20 -2.85 -12.38
N GLY A 94 -5.91 -2.62 -11.27
CA GLY A 94 -7.35 -2.88 -11.17
C GLY A 94 -8.17 -2.10 -12.19
N VAL A 95 -7.88 -0.81 -12.39
CA VAL A 95 -8.51 0.04 -13.41
C VAL A 95 -8.28 -0.51 -14.82
N MET A 96 -7.04 -0.89 -15.17
CA MET A 96 -6.73 -1.46 -16.48
C MET A 96 -7.44 -2.79 -16.74
N ILE A 97 -7.53 -3.67 -15.75
CA ILE A 97 -8.31 -4.91 -15.85
C ILE A 97 -9.77 -4.57 -16.15
N GLY A 98 -10.38 -3.69 -15.35
CA GLY A 98 -11.77 -3.27 -15.50
C GLY A 98 -12.06 -2.68 -16.89
N LEU A 99 -11.21 -1.76 -17.35
CA LEU A 99 -11.33 -1.16 -18.68
C LEU A 99 -11.21 -2.20 -19.79
N THR A 100 -10.27 -3.14 -19.67
CA THR A 100 -10.09 -4.22 -20.67
C THR A 100 -11.33 -5.10 -20.74
N VAL A 101 -11.95 -5.44 -19.61
CA VAL A 101 -13.19 -6.22 -19.56
C VAL A 101 -14.34 -5.43 -20.20
N ILE A 102 -14.51 -4.15 -19.86
CA ILE A 102 -15.56 -3.29 -20.41
C ILE A 102 -15.44 -3.18 -21.93
N ILE A 103 -14.24 -2.90 -22.44
CA ILE A 103 -13.99 -2.80 -23.89
C ILE A 103 -14.32 -4.13 -24.58
N ASN A 104 -13.88 -5.25 -24.02
CA ASN A 104 -14.19 -6.57 -24.58
C ASN A 104 -15.69 -6.89 -24.58
N LEU A 105 -16.44 -6.42 -23.59
CA LEU A 105 -17.90 -6.58 -23.56
C LEU A 105 -18.55 -5.73 -24.65
N ILE A 106 -18.15 -4.46 -24.79
CA ILE A 106 -18.68 -3.55 -25.81
C ILE A 106 -18.38 -4.06 -27.23
N LEU A 107 -17.17 -4.57 -27.49
CA LEU A 107 -16.79 -5.07 -28.82
C LEU A 107 -17.41 -6.42 -29.20
N LYS A 108 -17.93 -7.17 -28.21
CA LYS A 108 -18.63 -8.45 -28.44
C LYS A 108 -20.17 -8.28 -28.51
N LEU A 109 -20.67 -7.10 -28.18
CA LEU A 109 -22.05 -6.65 -28.37
C LEU A 109 -22.18 -6.01 -29.77
#